data_AF-A0A3R9RIG6-F1
#
_entry.id   AF-A0A3R9RIG6-F1
#
_cell.length_a   1.000
_cell.length_b   1.000
_cell.length_c   1.000
_cell.angle_alpha   90.00
_cell.angle_beta   90.00
_cell.angle_gamma   90.00
#
_symmetry.space_group_name_H-M   'P 1'
#
loop_
_entity.id
_entity.type
_entity.pdbx_description
1 polymer ?
#
loop_
_entity_poly.entity_id
_entity_poly.type
_entity_poly.pdbx_seq_one_letter_code
_entity_poly.pdbx_strand_id
1 'polypeptide(L)'
;MKEHHSSTEHGKLFQLSLGLWRMPGSNFYPLPLKNLYKLATSMRELDVNSIMALLKVSKRKAEQYEKTLNWILGRVKDAKSMDEFFERVAEALLSEYKLDKAFALLMDRSIPLSPSSLSSAIRGNGMNINDTEAKAIISWLKEGGFLKERRVPILALSLEERVLEDIRSRGSLTYSSLRKVYGDSARRIIFSLWKKGLVNVSSFEKYRKLLESVEDIDRIPGNVSGKVFSTWQDRISGEVYSELVIPLRERISARWH
;
A
#
# COMPACT_ATOMS: atom_id res chain seq x y z
N MET A 1 9.09 -52.10 15.06
CA MET A 1 8.25 -51.79 13.87
C MET A 1 7.52 -50.49 14.18
N LYS A 2 7.97 -49.37 13.59
CA LYS A 2 7.28 -48.58 12.53
C LYS A 2 6.01 -47.88 13.05
N GLU A 3 5.75 -46.59 12.87
CA GLU A 3 6.34 -45.49 12.09
C GLU A 3 5.80 -44.14 12.66
N HIS A 4 6.55 -43.05 12.45
CA HIS A 4 6.19 -41.65 12.73
C HIS A 4 5.09 -41.08 11.83
N HIS A 5 4.37 -40.03 12.28
CA HIS A 5 4.29 -38.67 11.67
C HIS A 5 3.24 -37.84 12.45
N SER A 6 3.63 -36.83 13.24
CA SER A 6 3.94 -35.44 12.82
C SER A 6 2.73 -34.72 12.21
N SER A 7 1.96 -34.01 13.03
CA SER A 7 0.91 -33.08 12.56
C SER A 7 0.72 -31.86 13.49
N THR A 8 1.77 -31.42 14.20
CA THR A 8 1.62 -30.38 15.23
C THR A 8 2.40 -29.09 14.99
N GLU A 9 3.12 -28.97 13.87
CA GLU A 9 3.91 -27.74 13.58
C GLU A 9 3.27 -26.81 12.54
N HIS A 10 2.34 -27.26 11.72
CA HIS A 10 1.71 -26.41 10.69
C HIS A 10 0.61 -25.48 11.23
N GLY A 11 0.09 -25.74 12.43
CA GLY A 11 -0.93 -24.90 13.08
C GLY A 11 -0.38 -23.68 13.84
N LYS A 12 0.93 -23.65 14.15
CA LYS A 12 1.55 -22.55 14.92
C LYS A 12 2.19 -21.47 14.04
N LEU A 13 2.49 -21.77 12.77
CA LEU A 13 3.04 -20.78 11.83
C LEU A 13 1.98 -19.85 11.21
N PHE A 14 0.70 -20.24 11.24
CA PHE A 14 -0.40 -19.44 10.67
C PHE A 14 -0.99 -18.38 11.61
N GLN A 15 -0.59 -18.35 12.89
CA GLN A 15 -1.07 -17.34 13.85
C GLN A 15 -0.13 -16.13 14.03
N LEU A 16 1.00 -16.08 13.31
CA LEU A 16 1.96 -14.97 13.41
C LEU A 16 1.74 -13.80 12.43
N SER A 17 0.75 -13.86 11.52
CA SER A 17 0.62 -12.86 10.44
C SER A 17 -0.56 -11.87 10.56
N LEU A 18 -1.30 -11.83 11.66
CA LEU A 18 -2.46 -10.94 11.83
C LEU A 18 -2.31 -9.92 12.97
N GLY A 19 -1.08 -9.61 13.34
CA GLY A 19 -0.80 -8.39 14.08
C GLY A 19 -1.15 -7.20 13.21
N LEU A 20 -2.13 -6.40 13.63
CA LEU A 20 -2.20 -4.97 13.28
C LEU A 20 -0.88 -4.34 13.72
N TRP A 21 0.16 -4.47 12.91
CA TRP A 21 1.37 -3.68 13.05
C TRP A 21 0.91 -2.24 12.88
N ARG A 22 0.78 -1.50 13.99
CA ARG A 22 0.95 -0.05 13.95
C ARG A 22 2.32 0.14 13.33
N MET A 23 2.35 0.37 12.03
CA MET A 23 3.61 0.63 11.36
C MET A 23 4.26 1.81 12.08
N PRO A 24 5.55 1.71 12.44
CA PRO A 24 6.27 2.87 12.92
C PRO A 24 6.10 4.02 11.91
N GLY A 25 6.02 5.26 12.41
CA GLY A 25 5.90 6.42 11.53
C GLY A 25 7.04 6.43 10.50
N SER A 26 6.74 6.79 9.25
CA SER A 26 7.70 6.79 8.14
C SER A 26 9.01 7.48 8.50
N ASN A 27 10.14 6.88 8.15
CA ASN A 27 11.46 7.45 8.39
C ASN A 27 11.73 8.66 7.49
N PHE A 28 11.18 8.64 6.28
CA PHE A 28 11.24 9.75 5.31
C PHE A 28 9.94 9.88 4.53
N TYR A 29 9.80 11.01 3.85
CA TYR A 29 8.57 11.43 3.18
C TYR A 29 8.82 11.79 1.71
N PRO A 30 7.79 11.69 0.84
CA PRO A 30 7.89 12.04 -0.58
C PRO A 30 7.97 13.55 -0.75
N LEU A 31 9.19 14.08 -0.64
CA LEU A 31 9.54 15.49 -0.75
C LEU A 31 10.49 15.68 -1.93
N PRO A 32 10.43 16.79 -2.68
CA PRO A 32 11.32 17.00 -3.82
C PRO A 32 12.80 16.96 -3.43
N LEU A 33 13.62 16.17 -4.13
CA LEU A 33 15.06 16.08 -3.90
C LEU A 33 15.74 17.43 -4.11
N LYS A 34 15.30 18.24 -5.08
CA LYS A 34 15.82 19.60 -5.27
C LYS A 34 15.73 20.46 -4.00
N ASN A 35 14.62 20.35 -3.28
CA ASN A 35 14.45 21.09 -2.03
C ASN A 35 15.30 20.51 -0.91
N LEU A 36 15.45 19.18 -0.85
CA LEU A 36 16.33 18.51 0.11
C LEU A 36 17.80 18.88 -0.10
N TYR A 37 18.26 18.93 -1.36
CA TYR A 37 19.59 19.42 -1.72
C TYR A 37 19.80 20.89 -1.34
N LYS A 38 18.81 21.76 -1.64
CA LYS A 38 18.86 23.17 -1.26
C LYS A 38 19.01 23.32 0.25
N LEU A 39 18.26 22.56 1.04
CA LEU A 39 18.38 22.57 2.50
C LEU A 39 19.74 22.06 2.97
N ALA A 40 20.21 20.93 2.41
CA ALA A 40 21.51 20.34 2.74
C ALA A 40 22.69 21.29 2.52
N THR A 41 22.60 22.17 1.52
CA THR A 41 23.68 23.09 1.15
C THR A 41 23.52 24.49 1.73
N SER A 42 22.30 24.92 2.07
CA SER A 42 22.03 26.29 2.57
C SER A 42 22.02 26.39 4.09
N MET A 43 21.91 25.27 4.81
CA MET A 43 21.71 25.27 6.27
C MET A 43 22.86 24.54 6.97
N ARG A 44 23.43 25.19 8.00
CA ARG A 44 24.44 24.56 8.88
C ARG A 44 23.81 23.66 9.94
N GLU A 45 22.68 24.09 10.48
CA GLU A 45 21.89 23.34 11.46
C GLU A 45 20.47 23.16 10.92
N LEU A 46 19.93 21.96 11.09
CA LEU A 46 18.58 21.63 10.66
C LEU A 46 17.61 21.90 11.80
N ASP A 47 16.80 22.95 11.63
CA ASP A 47 15.70 23.25 12.51
C ASP A 47 14.42 23.59 11.73
N VAL A 48 13.28 23.25 12.32
CA VAL A 48 11.95 23.40 11.73
C VAL A 48 11.65 24.85 11.32
N ASN A 49 12.03 25.85 12.12
CA ASN A 49 11.67 27.24 11.86
C ASN A 49 12.43 27.80 10.65
N SER A 50 13.72 27.50 10.54
CA SER A 50 14.53 27.89 9.39
C SER A 50 14.06 27.20 8.11
N ILE A 51 13.67 25.92 8.17
CA ILE A 51 13.08 25.21 7.03
C ILE A 51 11.77 25.87 6.58
N MET A 52 10.89 26.21 7.54
CA MET A 52 9.64 26.92 7.25
C MET A 52 9.91 28.26 6.56
N ALA A 53 10.86 29.04 7.05
CA ALA A 53 11.22 30.34 6.48
C ALA A 53 11.80 30.19 5.05
N LEU A 54 12.72 29.25 4.85
CA LEU A 54 13.42 29.08 3.57
C LEU A 54 12.51 28.53 2.45
N LEU A 55 11.65 27.56 2.78
CA LEU A 55 10.79 26.90 1.80
C LEU A 55 9.35 27.44 1.78
N LYS A 56 8.99 28.33 2.72
CA LYS A 56 7.63 28.88 2.87
C LYS A 56 6.56 27.78 3.01
N VAL A 57 6.82 26.81 3.89
CA VAL A 57 5.95 25.65 4.11
C VAL A 57 5.36 25.64 5.53
N SER A 58 4.28 24.86 5.72
CA SER A 58 3.69 24.67 7.05
C SER A 58 4.62 23.92 8.00
N LYS A 59 4.44 24.11 9.31
CA LYS A 59 5.22 23.42 10.36
C LYS A 59 5.29 21.91 10.16
N ARG A 60 4.14 21.27 9.95
CA ARG A 60 4.07 19.83 9.67
C ARG A 60 4.93 19.41 8.47
N LYS A 61 4.98 20.24 7.42
CA LYS A 61 5.77 19.94 6.23
C LYS A 61 7.26 20.15 6.49
N ALA A 62 7.62 21.16 7.27
CA ALA A 62 8.99 21.40 7.70
C ALA A 62 9.52 20.26 8.60
N GLU A 63 8.73 19.76 9.54
CA GLU A 63 9.06 18.56 10.33
C GLU A 63 9.31 17.33 9.43
N GLN A 64 8.55 17.17 8.35
CA GLN A 64 8.79 16.11 7.36
C GLN A 64 10.11 16.30 6.61
N TYR A 65 10.45 17.54 6.23
CA TYR A 65 11.72 17.87 5.59
C TYR A 65 12.89 17.59 6.53
N GLU A 66 12.82 18.07 7.77
CA GLU A 66 13.84 17.82 8.79
C GLU A 66 14.09 16.32 8.98
N LYS A 67 13.02 15.55 9.22
CA LYS A 67 13.13 14.09 9.39
C LYS A 67 13.75 13.39 8.18
N THR A 68 13.29 13.77 6.99
CA THR A 68 13.77 13.20 5.72
C THR A 68 15.23 13.55 5.47
N LEU A 69 15.63 14.80 5.76
CA LEU A 69 16.97 15.26 5.52
C LEU A 69 17.97 14.66 6.53
N ASN A 70 17.57 14.51 7.80
CA ASN A 70 18.36 13.75 8.78
C ASN A 70 18.59 12.31 8.33
N TRP A 71 17.57 11.66 7.75
CA TRP A 71 17.72 10.33 7.16
C TRP A 71 18.74 10.32 6.01
N ILE A 72 18.68 11.31 5.11
CA ILE A 72 19.60 11.43 3.96
C ILE A 72 21.02 11.73 4.41
N LEU A 73 21.24 12.72 5.27
CA LEU A 73 22.58 13.12 5.72
C LEU A 73 23.28 12.03 6.55
N GLY A 74 22.51 11.12 7.16
CA GLY A 74 23.07 9.92 7.79
C GLY A 74 23.69 8.92 6.79
N ARG A 75 23.44 9.08 5.48
CA ARG A 75 23.82 8.14 4.41
C ARG A 75 24.66 8.78 3.32
N VAL A 76 24.34 10.03 2.98
CA VAL A 76 24.96 10.80 1.92
C VAL A 76 25.83 11.86 2.56
N LYS A 77 27.14 11.66 2.52
CA LYS A 77 28.13 12.67 2.91
C LYS A 77 28.57 13.44 1.66
N ASP A 78 28.96 14.70 1.82
CA ASP A 78 29.82 15.46 0.90
C ASP A 78 29.50 15.32 -0.62
N ALA A 79 28.27 15.62 -1.02
CA ALA A 79 27.92 15.77 -2.42
C ALA A 79 28.33 17.17 -2.92
N LYS A 80 29.14 17.23 -3.98
CA LYS A 80 29.69 18.48 -4.55
C LYS A 80 28.75 19.15 -5.55
N SER A 81 27.78 18.39 -6.06
CA SER A 81 26.77 18.86 -7.01
C SER A 81 25.40 18.27 -6.69
N MET A 82 24.37 18.82 -7.32
CA MET A 82 23.00 18.32 -7.19
C MET A 82 22.84 16.92 -7.80
N ASP A 83 23.46 16.68 -8.94
CA ASP A 83 23.40 15.38 -9.62
C ASP A 83 24.10 14.31 -8.76
N GLU A 84 25.30 14.63 -8.23
CA GLU A 84 26.00 13.74 -7.31
C GLU A 84 25.19 13.48 -6.02
N PHE A 85 24.46 14.48 -5.52
CA PHE A 85 23.55 14.29 -4.39
C PHE A 85 22.43 13.31 -4.75
N PHE A 86 21.84 13.42 -5.95
CA PHE A 86 20.77 12.54 -6.40
C PHE A 86 21.27 11.10 -6.59
N GLU A 87 22.44 10.93 -7.20
CA GLU A 87 23.10 9.64 -7.40
C GLU A 87 23.37 8.95 -6.06
N ARG A 88 23.99 9.65 -5.10
CA ARG A 88 24.30 9.08 -3.77
C ARG A 88 23.03 8.72 -2.98
N VAL A 89 21.96 9.51 -3.09
CA VAL A 89 20.66 9.14 -2.49
C VAL A 89 20.12 7.87 -3.14
N ALA A 90 20.19 7.74 -4.47
CA ALA A 90 19.73 6.56 -5.18
C ALA A 90 20.54 5.31 -4.79
N GLU A 91 21.87 5.41 -4.71
CA GLU A 91 22.75 4.33 -4.26
C GLU A 91 22.43 3.86 -2.84
N ALA A 92 22.23 4.80 -1.91
CA ALA A 92 21.83 4.49 -0.54
C ALA A 92 20.49 3.74 -0.50
N LEU A 93 19.52 4.16 -1.31
CA LEU A 93 18.23 3.49 -1.43
C LEU A 93 18.35 2.08 -2.03
N LEU A 94 19.11 1.93 -3.12
CA LEU A 94 19.34 0.65 -3.80
C LEU A 94 19.92 -0.38 -2.84
N SER A 95 20.94 0.02 -2.08
CA SER A 95 21.62 -0.82 -1.08
C SER A 95 20.72 -1.17 0.10
N GLU A 96 20.15 -0.17 0.79
CA GLU A 96 19.41 -0.39 2.03
C GLU A 96 18.08 -1.11 1.84
N TYR A 97 17.43 -0.92 0.68
CA TYR A 97 16.13 -1.53 0.39
C TYR A 97 16.20 -2.69 -0.60
N LYS A 98 17.40 -3.11 -1.02
CA LYS A 98 17.62 -4.16 -2.03
C LYS A 98 16.72 -3.95 -3.25
N LEU A 99 16.70 -2.72 -3.77
CA LEU A 99 15.72 -2.34 -4.79
C LEU A 99 15.87 -3.15 -6.09
N ASP A 100 17.08 -3.59 -6.43
CA ASP A 100 17.30 -4.47 -7.58
C ASP A 100 16.48 -5.76 -7.49
N LYS A 101 16.46 -6.39 -6.30
CA LYS A 101 15.65 -7.60 -6.06
C LYS A 101 14.16 -7.30 -6.08
N ALA A 102 13.76 -6.17 -5.51
CA ALA A 102 12.36 -5.75 -5.50
C ALA A 102 11.86 -5.47 -6.93
N PHE A 103 12.64 -4.74 -7.74
CA PHE A 103 12.28 -4.45 -9.13
C PHE A 103 12.30 -5.69 -10.01
N ALA A 104 13.29 -6.59 -9.85
CA ALA A 104 13.31 -7.88 -10.55
C ALA A 104 12.01 -8.67 -10.29
N LEU A 105 11.60 -8.80 -9.02
CA LEU A 105 10.35 -9.47 -8.66
C LEU A 105 9.11 -8.83 -9.32
N LEU A 106 9.04 -7.50 -9.34
CA LEU A 106 7.92 -6.78 -9.97
C LEU A 106 7.90 -6.99 -11.48
N MET A 107 9.06 -6.97 -12.13
CA MET A 107 9.17 -7.21 -13.58
C MET A 107 8.81 -8.64 -13.95
N ASP A 108 9.37 -9.63 -13.25
CA ASP A 108 9.14 -11.05 -13.52
C ASP A 108 7.66 -11.43 -13.42
N ARG A 109 6.94 -10.78 -12.50
CA ARG A 109 5.51 -11.01 -12.27
C ARG A 109 4.61 -10.03 -13.01
N SER A 110 5.16 -9.16 -13.86
CA SER A 110 4.42 -8.10 -14.56
C SER A 110 3.55 -7.24 -13.61
N ILE A 111 4.03 -7.00 -12.40
CA ILE A 111 3.33 -6.20 -11.39
C ILE A 111 3.64 -4.70 -11.65
N PRO A 112 2.61 -3.85 -11.77
CA PRO A 112 2.84 -2.43 -12.00
C PRO A 112 3.53 -1.77 -10.80
N LEU A 113 4.43 -0.83 -11.08
CA LEU A 113 5.12 -0.09 -10.03
C LEU A 113 4.17 0.93 -9.38
N SER A 114 3.90 0.72 -8.11
CA SER A 114 3.10 1.59 -7.26
C SER A 114 3.70 1.59 -5.84
N PRO A 115 3.34 2.54 -4.97
CA PRO A 115 3.84 2.53 -3.60
C PRO A 115 3.51 1.24 -2.83
N SER A 116 2.33 0.63 -3.09
CA SER A 116 1.93 -0.61 -2.40
C SER A 116 2.63 -1.84 -2.97
N SER A 117 2.86 -1.91 -4.28
CA SER A 117 3.60 -3.03 -4.88
C SER A 117 5.08 -2.99 -4.51
N LEU A 118 5.70 -1.81 -4.51
CA LEU A 118 7.08 -1.67 -4.06
C LEU A 118 7.23 -1.96 -2.57
N SER A 119 6.33 -1.46 -1.71
CA SER A 119 6.40 -1.75 -0.28
C SER A 119 6.22 -3.25 0.01
N SER A 120 5.34 -3.93 -0.72
CA SER A 120 5.14 -5.38 -0.63
C SER A 120 6.38 -6.15 -1.07
N ALA A 121 6.99 -5.79 -2.21
CA ALA A 121 8.19 -6.44 -2.73
C ALA A 121 9.39 -6.30 -1.77
N ILE A 122 9.60 -5.10 -1.21
CA ILE A 122 10.66 -4.83 -0.24
C ILE A 122 10.42 -5.61 1.07
N ARG A 123 9.16 -5.69 1.55
CA ARG A 123 8.82 -6.51 2.72
C ARG A 123 9.05 -8.00 2.49
N GLY A 124 8.82 -8.49 1.27
CA GLY A 124 9.17 -9.85 0.86
C GLY A 124 10.67 -10.16 1.02
N ASN A 125 11.53 -9.14 0.94
CA ASN A 125 12.97 -9.25 1.19
C ASN A 125 13.36 -9.13 2.68
N GLY A 126 12.38 -9.16 3.60
CA GLY A 126 12.58 -9.09 5.05
C GLY A 126 12.78 -7.67 5.60
N MET A 127 12.45 -6.63 4.83
CA MET A 127 12.67 -5.23 5.21
C MET A 127 11.38 -4.53 5.63
N ASN A 128 11.44 -3.70 6.66
CA ASN A 128 10.28 -2.92 7.09
C ASN A 128 10.23 -1.58 6.33
N ILE A 129 9.18 -1.40 5.52
CA ILE A 129 8.91 -0.16 4.79
C ILE A 129 7.41 0.05 4.67
N ASN A 130 6.94 1.30 4.75
CA ASN A 130 5.55 1.67 4.51
C ASN A 130 5.33 2.34 3.15
N ASP A 131 4.06 2.46 2.74
CA ASP A 131 3.70 3.02 1.43
C ASP A 131 4.13 4.49 1.26
N THR A 132 4.31 5.24 2.34
CA THR A 132 4.80 6.63 2.26
C THR A 132 6.29 6.67 1.91
N GLU A 133 7.07 5.78 2.52
CA GLU A 133 8.49 5.61 2.21
C GLU A 133 8.66 5.08 0.79
N ALA A 134 7.92 4.03 0.40
CA ALA A 134 7.93 3.50 -0.97
C ALA A 134 7.55 4.58 -2.00
N LYS A 135 6.56 5.44 -1.70
CA LYS A 135 6.21 6.59 -2.54
C LYS A 135 7.37 7.58 -2.67
N ALA A 136 8.12 7.81 -1.59
CA ALA A 136 9.28 8.70 -1.61
C ALA A 136 10.42 8.11 -2.47
N ILE A 137 10.72 6.82 -2.32
CA ILE A 137 11.69 6.10 -3.16
C ILE A 137 11.34 6.26 -4.64
N ILE A 138 10.10 5.93 -5.03
CA ILE A 138 9.64 6.06 -6.43
C ILE A 138 9.80 7.50 -6.92
N SER A 139 9.41 8.48 -6.09
CA SER A 139 9.49 9.90 -6.44
C SER A 139 10.93 10.34 -6.68
N TRP A 140 11.86 9.94 -5.81
CA TRP A 140 13.27 10.33 -5.88
C TRP A 140 13.99 9.69 -7.06
N LEU A 141 13.76 8.39 -7.31
CA LEU A 141 14.34 7.73 -8.47
C LEU A 141 13.82 8.30 -9.79
N LYS A 142 12.55 8.73 -9.84
CA LYS A 142 11.99 9.44 -11.00
C LYS A 142 12.58 10.83 -11.15
N GLU A 143 12.68 11.60 -10.07
CA GLU A 143 13.23 12.96 -10.08
C GLU A 143 14.69 12.99 -10.52
N GLY A 144 15.49 12.00 -10.11
CA GLY A 144 16.88 11.81 -10.55
C GLY A 144 17.05 11.11 -11.89
N GLY A 145 15.96 10.67 -12.55
CA GLY A 145 16.03 10.01 -13.86
C GLY A 145 16.54 8.56 -13.84
N PHE A 146 16.75 7.97 -12.66
CA PHE A 146 17.23 6.60 -12.46
C PHE A 146 16.14 5.54 -12.69
N LEU A 147 14.87 5.93 -12.69
CA LEU A 147 13.73 5.05 -12.90
C LEU A 147 12.93 5.46 -14.13
N LYS A 148 12.87 4.57 -15.12
CA LYS A 148 12.03 4.71 -16.33
C LYS A 148 11.05 3.54 -16.40
N GLU A 149 9.76 3.86 -16.51
CA GLU A 149 8.70 2.85 -16.62
C GLU A 149 8.31 2.64 -18.08
N ARG A 150 8.35 1.39 -18.54
CA ARG A 150 7.73 0.98 -19.81
C ARG A 150 6.33 0.45 -19.51
N ARG A 151 5.32 0.99 -20.19
CA ARG A 151 3.94 0.51 -20.03
C ARG A 151 3.73 -0.72 -20.91
N VAL A 152 3.29 -1.82 -20.30
CA VAL A 152 2.85 -3.02 -21.01
C VAL A 152 1.33 -2.96 -21.15
N PRO A 153 0.77 -3.12 -22.36
CA PRO A 153 -0.68 -3.14 -22.54
C PRO A 153 -1.27 -4.41 -21.92
N ILE A 154 -2.41 -4.26 -21.24
CA ILE A 154 -3.17 -5.37 -20.64
C ILE A 154 -4.55 -5.39 -21.29
N LEU A 155 -4.96 -6.56 -21.78
CA LEU A 155 -6.30 -6.78 -22.32
C LEU A 155 -7.21 -7.30 -21.20
N ALA A 156 -8.19 -6.49 -20.79
CA ALA A 156 -9.19 -6.86 -19.78
C ALA A 156 -10.57 -6.94 -20.42
N LEU A 157 -11.13 -8.15 -20.51
CA LEU A 157 -12.36 -8.44 -21.25
C LEU A 157 -13.59 -8.34 -20.35
N SER A 158 -13.47 -8.77 -19.10
CA SER A 158 -14.58 -8.74 -18.13
C SER A 158 -14.61 -7.44 -17.32
N LEU A 159 -15.76 -7.14 -16.70
CA LEU A 159 -15.87 -6.03 -15.75
C LEU A 159 -15.02 -6.28 -14.50
N GLU A 160 -14.95 -7.53 -14.02
CA GLU A 160 -14.13 -7.93 -12.87
C GLU A 160 -12.64 -7.72 -13.12
N GLU A 161 -12.13 -8.13 -14.31
CA GLU A 161 -10.75 -7.89 -14.72
C GLU A 161 -10.44 -6.39 -14.81
N ARG A 162 -11.32 -5.60 -15.42
CA ARG A 162 -11.13 -4.14 -15.51
C ARG A 162 -11.04 -3.49 -14.13
N VAL A 163 -11.90 -3.88 -13.19
CA VAL A 163 -11.84 -3.39 -11.81
C VAL A 163 -10.53 -3.81 -11.13
N LEU A 164 -10.11 -5.06 -11.31
CA LEU A 164 -8.86 -5.57 -10.75
C LEU A 164 -7.65 -4.79 -11.28
N GLU A 165 -7.57 -4.57 -12.59
CA GLU A 165 -6.48 -3.83 -13.22
C GLU A 165 -6.46 -2.35 -12.83
N ASP A 166 -7.61 -1.72 -12.62
CA ASP A 166 -7.69 -0.37 -12.06
C ASP A 166 -7.16 -0.30 -10.62
N ILE A 167 -7.45 -1.32 -9.80
CA ILE A 167 -6.92 -1.43 -8.44
C ILE A 167 -5.41 -1.67 -8.48
N ARG A 168 -4.94 -2.56 -9.35
CA ARG A 168 -3.51 -2.90 -9.50
C ARG A 168 -2.69 -1.72 -9.99
N SER A 169 -3.12 -1.06 -11.05
CA SER A 169 -2.42 0.09 -11.64
C SER A 169 -2.20 1.23 -10.64
N ARG A 170 -3.13 1.43 -9.71
CA ARG A 170 -3.04 2.47 -8.68
C ARG A 170 -2.54 1.96 -7.33
N GLY A 171 -2.44 0.65 -7.16
CA GLY A 171 -2.09 -0.06 -5.94
C GLY A 171 -3.14 -0.02 -4.82
N SER A 172 -3.84 1.10 -4.66
CA SER A 172 -4.90 1.29 -3.65
C SER A 172 -5.88 2.39 -4.06
N LEU A 173 -7.18 2.12 -3.94
CA LEU A 173 -8.28 3.03 -4.27
C LEU A 173 -9.32 3.07 -3.15
N THR A 174 -10.11 4.14 -3.09
CA THR A 174 -11.31 4.15 -2.23
C THR A 174 -12.47 3.48 -2.93
N TYR A 175 -13.38 2.87 -2.15
CA TYR A 175 -14.63 2.35 -2.69
C TYR A 175 -15.42 3.40 -3.46
N SER A 176 -15.47 4.65 -2.97
CA SER A 176 -16.11 5.76 -3.68
C SER A 176 -15.55 5.99 -5.09
N SER A 177 -14.24 5.80 -5.29
CA SER A 177 -13.59 5.99 -6.58
C SER A 177 -13.99 4.88 -7.56
N LEU A 178 -14.04 3.64 -7.08
CA LEU A 178 -14.48 2.49 -7.88
C LEU A 178 -15.98 2.57 -8.20
N ARG A 179 -16.82 2.89 -7.21
CA ARG A 179 -18.28 3.05 -7.42
C ARG A 179 -18.59 4.15 -8.43
N LYS A 180 -17.82 5.25 -8.45
CA LYS A 180 -18.00 6.33 -9.43
C LYS A 180 -17.79 5.86 -10.87
N VAL A 181 -16.87 4.92 -11.10
CA VAL A 181 -16.52 4.43 -12.45
C VAL A 181 -17.38 3.22 -12.84
N TYR A 182 -17.61 2.28 -11.92
CA TYR A 182 -18.21 0.98 -12.19
C TYR A 182 -19.65 0.83 -11.64
N GLY A 183 -20.20 1.88 -11.04
CA GLY A 183 -21.55 1.89 -10.47
C GLY A 183 -21.71 0.90 -9.31
N ASP A 184 -22.95 0.45 -9.12
CA ASP A 184 -23.31 -0.43 -7.99
C ASP A 184 -22.75 -1.86 -8.14
N SER A 185 -22.34 -2.25 -9.36
CA SER A 185 -21.64 -3.52 -9.61
C SER A 185 -20.29 -3.62 -8.89
N ALA A 186 -19.66 -2.49 -8.56
CA ALA A 186 -18.38 -2.45 -7.86
C ALA A 186 -18.42 -3.26 -6.55
N ARG A 187 -19.52 -3.19 -5.79
CA ARG A 187 -19.67 -3.90 -4.51
C ARG A 187 -19.47 -5.41 -4.66
N ARG A 188 -20.22 -6.02 -5.58
CA ARG A 188 -20.19 -7.47 -5.85
C ARG A 188 -18.82 -7.90 -6.37
N ILE A 189 -18.24 -7.11 -7.26
CA ILE A 189 -16.91 -7.40 -7.84
C ILE A 189 -15.81 -7.33 -6.78
N ILE A 190 -15.79 -6.29 -5.93
CA ILE A 190 -14.79 -6.16 -4.86
C ILE A 190 -14.88 -7.33 -3.89
N PHE A 191 -16.11 -7.75 -3.53
CA PHE A 191 -16.31 -8.92 -2.70
C PHE A 191 -15.77 -10.20 -3.35
N SER A 192 -16.07 -10.44 -4.63
CA SER A 192 -15.51 -11.56 -5.41
C SER A 192 -13.98 -11.55 -5.41
N LEU A 193 -13.35 -10.41 -5.75
CA LEU A 193 -11.90 -10.25 -5.78
C LEU A 193 -11.27 -10.47 -4.40
N TRP A 194 -11.93 -10.02 -3.33
CA TRP A 194 -11.46 -10.25 -1.96
C TRP A 194 -11.53 -11.73 -1.57
N LYS A 195 -12.62 -12.42 -1.92
CA LYS A 195 -12.79 -13.86 -1.68
C LYS A 195 -11.74 -14.69 -2.43
N LYS A 196 -11.38 -14.26 -3.64
CA LYS A 196 -10.26 -14.80 -4.44
C LYS A 196 -8.87 -14.45 -3.89
N GLY A 197 -8.78 -13.63 -2.84
CA GLY A 197 -7.51 -13.19 -2.25
C GLY A 197 -6.72 -12.18 -3.11
N LEU A 198 -7.33 -11.60 -4.15
CA LEU A 198 -6.65 -10.69 -5.08
C LEU A 198 -6.60 -9.24 -4.59
N VAL A 199 -7.49 -8.88 -3.67
CA VAL A 199 -7.52 -7.56 -3.04
C VAL A 199 -7.69 -7.66 -1.53
N ASN A 200 -7.25 -6.62 -0.82
CA ASN A 200 -7.41 -6.46 0.61
C ASN A 200 -8.47 -5.38 0.90
N VAL A 201 -9.40 -5.70 1.80
CA VAL A 201 -10.43 -4.80 2.31
C VAL A 201 -10.42 -4.89 3.83
N SER A 202 -9.77 -3.95 4.50
CA SER A 202 -9.47 -4.03 5.94
C SER A 202 -10.71 -4.25 6.80
N SER A 203 -11.82 -3.63 6.43
CA SER A 203 -13.10 -3.76 7.13
C SER A 203 -13.73 -5.16 7.02
N PHE A 204 -13.37 -5.95 6.01
CA PHE A 204 -13.85 -7.33 5.85
C PHE A 204 -13.07 -8.31 6.71
N GLU A 205 -11.80 -8.05 7.01
CA GLU A 205 -10.92 -8.99 7.72
C GLU A 205 -11.46 -9.40 9.10
N LYS A 206 -12.11 -8.47 9.81
CA LYS A 206 -12.77 -8.77 11.10
C LYS A 206 -13.88 -9.83 10.96
N TYR A 207 -14.51 -9.92 9.80
CA TYR A 207 -15.64 -10.80 9.52
C TYR A 207 -15.29 -11.93 8.54
N ARG A 208 -14.00 -12.18 8.30
CA ARG A 208 -13.52 -13.12 7.27
C ARG A 208 -14.20 -14.49 7.35
N LYS A 209 -14.26 -15.09 8.53
CA LYS A 209 -14.89 -16.41 8.76
C LYS A 209 -16.35 -16.46 8.30
N LEU A 210 -17.10 -15.39 8.54
CA LEU A 210 -18.50 -15.27 8.11
C LEU A 210 -18.57 -15.01 6.60
N LEU A 211 -17.81 -14.04 6.11
CA LEU A 211 -17.89 -13.57 4.73
C LEU A 211 -17.39 -14.61 3.71
N GLU A 212 -16.48 -15.50 4.09
CA GLU A 212 -16.02 -16.57 3.20
C GLU A 212 -17.12 -17.59 2.87
N SER A 213 -18.06 -17.84 3.79
CA SER A 213 -19.22 -18.72 3.56
C SER A 213 -20.41 -18.02 2.91
N VAL A 214 -20.37 -16.70 2.71
CA VAL A 214 -21.46 -15.96 2.06
C VAL A 214 -21.42 -16.17 0.54
N GLU A 215 -22.58 -16.55 -0.01
CA GLU A 215 -22.84 -16.62 -1.46
C GLU A 215 -23.61 -15.39 -1.94
N ASP A 216 -24.68 -15.01 -1.23
CA ASP A 216 -25.46 -13.80 -1.50
C ASP A 216 -25.13 -12.69 -0.50
N ILE A 217 -24.42 -11.67 -0.98
CA ILE A 217 -24.03 -10.52 -0.15
C ILE A 217 -25.19 -9.59 0.20
N ASP A 218 -26.35 -9.75 -0.43
CA ASP A 218 -27.54 -8.94 -0.15
C ASP A 218 -28.46 -9.62 0.89
N ARG A 219 -28.23 -10.92 1.18
CA ARG A 219 -29.05 -11.76 2.07
C ARG A 219 -28.20 -12.57 3.05
N ILE A 220 -27.46 -11.88 3.90
CA ILE A 220 -26.70 -12.46 5.01
C ILE A 220 -27.65 -12.63 6.22
N PRO A 221 -27.52 -13.66 7.07
CA PRO A 221 -28.34 -13.77 8.28
C PRO A 221 -28.30 -12.50 9.16
N GLY A 222 -29.46 -12.03 9.62
CA GLY A 222 -29.62 -10.73 10.30
C GLY A 222 -29.01 -10.59 11.69
N ASN A 223 -28.32 -11.61 12.20
CA ASN A 223 -27.65 -11.60 13.50
C ASN A 223 -26.23 -11.00 13.46
N VAL A 224 -25.90 -10.27 12.40
CA VAL A 224 -24.57 -9.70 12.17
C VAL A 224 -24.61 -8.18 12.32
N SER A 225 -23.69 -7.64 13.11
CA SER A 225 -23.58 -6.20 13.36
C SER A 225 -22.20 -5.66 12.97
N GLY A 226 -22.18 -4.43 12.46
CA GLY A 226 -20.94 -3.74 12.11
C GLY A 226 -21.13 -2.68 11.04
N LYS A 227 -20.12 -1.82 10.87
CA LYS A 227 -20.13 -0.74 9.86
C LYS A 227 -20.20 -1.22 8.40
N VAL A 228 -20.04 -2.53 8.18
CA VAL A 228 -20.09 -3.17 6.86
C VAL A 228 -21.37 -3.96 6.63
N PHE A 229 -22.34 -3.88 7.54
CA PHE A 229 -23.62 -4.55 7.40
C PHE A 229 -24.75 -3.54 7.56
N SER A 230 -25.77 -3.67 6.72
CA SER A 230 -27.03 -2.93 6.83
C SER A 230 -28.17 -3.95 6.96
N THR A 231 -28.86 -3.93 8.10
CA THR A 231 -29.90 -4.91 8.41
C THR A 231 -31.26 -4.40 7.95
N TRP A 232 -32.04 -5.28 7.32
CA TRP A 232 -33.38 -5.02 6.82
C TRP A 232 -34.28 -6.24 7.09
N GLN A 233 -35.59 -6.02 7.10
CA GLN A 233 -36.58 -7.08 7.25
C GLN A 233 -37.26 -7.30 5.91
N ASP A 234 -37.30 -8.55 5.46
CA ASP A 234 -38.08 -8.91 4.29
C ASP A 234 -39.57 -8.77 4.61
N ARG A 235 -40.26 -7.99 3.79
CA ARG A 235 -41.69 -7.69 3.97
C ARG A 235 -42.58 -8.89 3.67
N ILE A 236 -42.08 -9.86 2.91
CA ILE A 236 -42.86 -11.04 2.51
C ILE A 236 -42.70 -12.16 3.55
N SER A 237 -41.47 -12.57 3.85
CA SER A 237 -41.20 -13.65 4.80
C SER A 237 -41.19 -13.20 6.27
N GLY A 238 -41.03 -11.91 6.54
CA GLY A 238 -40.81 -11.38 7.88
C GLY A 238 -39.41 -11.65 8.43
N GLU A 239 -38.56 -12.35 7.68
CA GLU A 239 -37.20 -12.70 8.08
C GLU A 239 -36.27 -11.48 8.06
N VAL A 240 -35.29 -11.48 8.97
CA VAL A 240 -34.31 -10.41 9.10
C VAL A 240 -33.03 -10.81 8.39
N TYR A 241 -32.64 -9.98 7.43
CA TYR A 241 -31.43 -10.13 6.65
C TYR A 241 -30.50 -8.94 6.85
N SER A 242 -29.22 -9.14 6.60
CA SER A 242 -28.21 -8.09 6.48
C SER A 242 -27.67 -8.09 5.07
N GLU A 243 -27.45 -6.92 4.50
CA GLU A 243 -26.66 -6.78 3.28
C GLU A 243 -25.24 -6.28 3.62
N LEU A 244 -24.28 -6.69 2.82
CA LEU A 244 -22.91 -6.17 2.88
C LEU A 244 -22.89 -4.74 2.35
N VAL A 245 -22.26 -3.83 3.10
CA VAL A 245 -22.03 -2.45 2.70
C VAL A 245 -20.54 -2.17 2.78
N ILE A 246 -19.99 -1.54 1.74
CA ILE A 246 -18.60 -1.06 1.76
C ILE A 246 -18.63 0.44 2.07
N PRO A 247 -18.01 0.90 3.18
CA PRO A 247 -17.93 2.32 3.48
C PRO A 247 -17.26 3.10 2.33
N LEU A 248 -17.77 4.29 1.99
CA LEU A 248 -17.27 5.07 0.84
C LEU A 248 -15.77 5.39 0.92
N ARG A 249 -15.24 5.61 2.13
CA ARG A 249 -13.83 5.90 2.39
C ARG A 249 -12.97 4.65 2.62
N GLU A 250 -13.56 3.46 2.53
CA GLU A 250 -12.81 2.20 2.67
C GLU A 250 -11.77 2.11 1.56
N ARG A 251 -10.53 1.76 1.96
CA ARG A 251 -9.43 1.56 1.01
C ARG A 251 -9.38 0.11 0.58
N ILE A 252 -9.42 -0.10 -0.72
CA ILE A 252 -9.29 -1.40 -1.38
C ILE A 252 -7.92 -1.42 -2.03
N SER A 253 -7.08 -2.35 -1.62
CA SER A 253 -5.68 -2.40 -2.05
C SER A 253 -5.40 -3.71 -2.77
N ALA A 254 -4.60 -3.68 -3.83
CA ALA A 254 -4.17 -4.89 -4.51
C ALA A 254 -3.36 -5.77 -3.54
N ARG A 255 -3.54 -7.09 -3.63
CA ARG A 255 -2.64 -8.06 -3.01
C ARG A 255 -1.63 -8.55 -4.04
N TRP A 256 -0.37 -8.51 -3.64
CA TRP A 256 0.77 -8.89 -4.45
C TRP A 256 1.33 -10.19 -3.86
N HIS A 257 0.72 -11.32 -4.25
CA HIS A 257 1.16 -12.65 -3.85
C HIS A 257 2.31 -13.13 -4.72
#